data_AF-A0A843BV22-F1
#
_entry.id   AF-A0A843BV22-F1
#
_cell.length_a   1.000
_cell.length_b   1.000
_cell.length_c   1.000
_cell.angle_alpha   90.00
_cell.angle_beta   90.00
_cell.angle_gamma   90.00
#
_symmetry.space_group_name_H-M   'P 1'
#
loop_
_entity.id
_entity.type
_entity.pdbx_description
1 polymer ?
#
loop_
_entity_poly.entity_id
_entity_poly.type
_entity_poly.pdbx_seq_one_letter_code
_entity_poly.pdbx_strand_id
1 'polypeptide(L)'
;MSQDKLSALKNLIDTPKDLHKLKIYEGKMNQACTNLLFGCRKIVINSEASSKSLVGAARIVPQIRTRVESLIDRARTQDLRIRPGTTEKTQKLMVNNSLLFDFIIFSRSWDLKEELKELDSLLVFGEVDKIKDLAKNVLEHIQTIDELFTQKDHAKTNIQSSEEVAAILIERFDQEMAIAEQAGALKGILKLEKPKFLGKDKYYDQLGNFILKIAMTFDLESHDTPIAIRAINAILNREYPRVKADLRDVIKAVEILDENGLLILNQDQEGLYWIQLSPSESASNIILRMAEAKGYLTIEEVIMETSWSLKKAAEELEKFVKAGCAIKDTSYSTGIKYYFPGLSENETETQ
;
A
#
# COMPACT_ATOMS: atom_id res chain seq x y z
N MET A 1 -8.07 -8.97 -2.24
CA MET A 1 -7.05 -8.64 -3.29
C MET A 1 -6.40 -9.94 -3.76
N SER A 2 -6.12 -10.17 -5.05
CA SER A 2 -5.68 -11.52 -5.49
C SER A 2 -4.25 -11.85 -5.04
N GLN A 3 -4.07 -12.99 -4.36
CA GLN A 3 -2.77 -13.50 -3.93
C GLN A 3 -1.74 -13.62 -5.07
N ASP A 4 -2.23 -13.84 -6.29
CA ASP A 4 -1.42 -13.90 -7.51
C ASP A 4 -0.61 -12.63 -7.73
N LYS A 5 -1.19 -11.46 -7.43
CA LYS A 5 -0.53 -10.14 -7.59
C LYS A 5 0.66 -10.01 -6.63
N LEU A 6 0.46 -10.37 -5.37
CA LEU A 6 1.52 -10.35 -4.35
C LEU A 6 2.60 -11.39 -4.65
N SER A 7 2.22 -12.60 -5.06
CA SER A 7 3.19 -13.64 -5.46
C SER A 7 4.00 -13.22 -6.69
N ALA A 8 3.38 -12.59 -7.67
CA ALA A 8 4.07 -12.05 -8.83
C ALA A 8 5.11 -10.99 -8.43
N LEU A 9 4.75 -10.07 -7.52
CA LEU A 9 5.67 -9.06 -6.99
C LEU A 9 6.83 -9.68 -6.19
N LYS A 10 6.57 -10.67 -5.32
CA LYS A 10 7.61 -11.40 -4.57
C LYS A 10 8.59 -12.13 -5.49
N ASN A 11 8.10 -12.74 -6.56
CA ASN A 11 8.96 -13.41 -7.54
C ASN A 11 9.80 -12.42 -8.37
N LEU A 12 9.33 -11.18 -8.47
CA LEU A 12 10.01 -10.13 -9.22
C LEU A 12 11.11 -9.44 -8.41
N ILE A 13 11.11 -9.48 -7.06
CA ILE A 13 12.09 -8.77 -6.21
C ILE A 13 12.61 -9.61 -5.05
N ASP A 14 13.92 -9.46 -4.82
CA ASP A 14 14.56 -9.75 -3.55
C ASP A 14 15.45 -8.54 -3.24
N THR A 15 15.15 -7.74 -2.20
CA THR A 15 15.68 -6.37 -2.03
C THR A 15 17.18 -6.37 -1.75
N PRO A 16 18.02 -5.99 -2.72
CA PRO A 16 19.46 -6.01 -2.54
C PRO A 16 19.95 -4.64 -2.12
N LYS A 17 20.99 -4.62 -1.29
CA LYS A 17 21.69 -3.38 -0.94
C LYS A 17 22.64 -2.89 -2.06
N ASP A 18 22.91 -3.75 -3.04
CA ASP A 18 23.85 -3.50 -4.12
C ASP A 18 23.18 -2.89 -5.38
N LEU A 19 23.84 -1.90 -5.97
CA LEU A 19 23.32 -1.13 -7.11
C LEU A 19 23.13 -1.99 -8.36
N HIS A 20 24.01 -2.96 -8.62
CA HIS A 20 23.92 -3.79 -9.81
C HIS A 20 22.65 -4.64 -9.77
N LYS A 21 22.37 -5.25 -8.62
CA LYS A 21 21.13 -6.00 -8.43
C LYS A 21 19.89 -5.09 -8.51
N LEU A 22 19.90 -3.91 -7.89
CA LEU A 22 18.78 -2.95 -8.00
C LEU A 22 18.41 -2.61 -9.45
N LYS A 23 19.41 -2.41 -10.32
CA LYS A 23 19.18 -2.18 -11.76
C LYS A 23 18.54 -3.38 -12.46
N ILE A 24 18.94 -4.60 -12.11
CA ILE A 24 18.32 -5.83 -12.65
C ILE A 24 16.84 -5.90 -12.25
N TYR A 25 16.52 -5.58 -11.00
CA TYR A 25 15.13 -5.60 -10.52
C TYR A 25 14.26 -4.54 -11.21
N GLU A 26 14.80 -3.34 -11.40
CA GLU A 26 14.11 -2.27 -12.11
C GLU A 26 13.77 -2.70 -13.55
N GLY A 27 14.75 -3.26 -14.28
CA GLY A 27 14.52 -3.79 -15.62
C GLY A 27 13.49 -4.92 -15.66
N LYS A 28 13.52 -5.85 -14.69
CA LYS A 28 12.51 -6.93 -14.59
C LYS A 28 11.11 -6.37 -14.34
N MET A 29 10.97 -5.38 -13.45
CA MET A 29 9.67 -4.80 -13.13
C MET A 29 9.11 -3.99 -14.30
N ASN A 30 9.93 -3.18 -14.96
CA ASN A 30 9.54 -2.46 -16.17
C ASN A 30 9.07 -3.43 -17.28
N GLN A 31 9.81 -4.53 -17.49
CA GLN A 31 9.39 -5.57 -18.43
C GLN A 31 8.06 -6.22 -18.04
N ALA A 32 7.84 -6.48 -16.75
CA ALA A 32 6.61 -7.04 -16.24
C ALA A 32 5.41 -6.10 -16.46
N CYS A 33 5.58 -4.80 -16.19
CA CYS A 33 4.59 -3.76 -16.52
C CYS A 33 4.24 -3.76 -18.00
N THR A 34 5.27 -3.76 -18.85
CA THR A 34 5.11 -3.78 -20.31
C THR A 34 4.33 -5.01 -20.78
N ASN A 35 4.65 -6.19 -20.24
CA ASN A 35 3.96 -7.43 -20.56
C ASN A 35 2.49 -7.43 -20.11
N LEU A 36 2.19 -6.86 -18.93
CA LEU A 36 0.81 -6.71 -18.46
C LEU A 36 -0.01 -5.83 -19.40
N LEU A 37 0.54 -4.68 -19.80
CA LEU A 37 -0.13 -3.76 -20.74
C LEU A 37 -0.36 -4.40 -22.11
N PHE A 38 0.57 -5.23 -22.60
CA PHE A 38 0.32 -6.06 -23.79
C PHE A 38 -0.83 -7.05 -23.59
N GLY A 39 -0.96 -7.62 -22.39
CA GLY A 39 -2.12 -8.41 -21.98
C GLY A 39 -3.42 -7.62 -22.07
N CYS A 40 -3.45 -6.39 -21.52
CA CYS A 40 -4.57 -5.47 -21.62
C CYS A 40 -4.96 -5.21 -23.08
N ARG A 41 -3.98 -4.90 -23.94
CA ARG A 41 -4.22 -4.69 -25.39
C ARG A 41 -4.90 -5.90 -26.04
N LYS A 42 -4.46 -7.11 -25.72
CA LYS A 42 -5.05 -8.34 -26.27
C LYS A 42 -6.52 -8.48 -25.88
N ILE A 43 -6.87 -8.18 -24.63
CA ILE A 43 -8.26 -8.20 -24.15
C ILE A 43 -9.08 -7.17 -24.93
N VAL A 44 -8.63 -5.91 -25.01
CA VAL A 44 -9.38 -4.84 -25.69
C VAL A 44 -9.60 -5.13 -27.17
N ILE A 45 -8.60 -5.68 -27.88
CA ILE A 45 -8.74 -6.09 -29.29
C ILE A 45 -9.84 -7.14 -29.45
N ASN A 46 -9.95 -8.09 -28.53
CA ASN A 46 -11.03 -9.08 -28.56
C ASN A 46 -12.39 -8.40 -28.31
N SER A 47 -12.44 -7.48 -27.34
CA SER A 47 -13.65 -6.73 -26.98
C SER A 47 -14.18 -5.82 -28.10
N GLU A 48 -13.31 -5.34 -28.99
CA GLU A 48 -13.74 -4.50 -30.13
C GLU A 48 -14.75 -5.21 -31.02
N ALA A 49 -14.58 -6.52 -31.28
CA ALA A 49 -15.52 -7.29 -32.08
C ALA A 49 -16.90 -7.36 -31.41
N SER A 50 -16.92 -7.65 -30.11
CA SER A 50 -18.14 -7.73 -29.29
C SER A 50 -18.85 -6.38 -29.15
N SER A 51 -18.10 -5.28 -29.13
CA SER A 51 -18.65 -3.93 -28.94
C SER A 51 -19.42 -3.35 -30.15
N LYS A 52 -19.22 -3.89 -31.36
CA LYS A 52 -19.78 -3.33 -32.61
C LYS A 52 -21.31 -3.36 -32.67
N SER A 53 -21.93 -4.30 -31.98
CA SER A 53 -23.40 -4.42 -31.89
C SER A 53 -24.02 -3.45 -30.88
N LEU A 54 -23.21 -2.77 -30.05
CA LEU A 54 -23.66 -1.90 -28.98
C LEU A 54 -23.25 -0.44 -29.28
N VAL A 55 -24.21 0.38 -29.72
CA VAL A 55 -24.00 1.77 -30.19
C VAL A 55 -23.22 2.64 -29.18
N GLY A 56 -23.39 2.41 -27.88
CA GLY A 56 -22.65 3.11 -26.82
C GLY A 56 -21.21 2.61 -26.63
N ALA A 57 -20.97 1.31 -26.73
CA ALA A 57 -19.65 0.71 -26.53
C ALA A 57 -18.74 0.85 -27.76
N ALA A 58 -19.31 0.86 -28.96
CA ALA A 58 -18.60 0.95 -30.24
C ALA A 58 -17.70 2.20 -30.36
N ARG A 59 -17.95 3.26 -29.57
CA ARG A 59 -17.09 4.45 -29.50
C ARG A 59 -16.06 4.40 -28.37
N ILE A 60 -16.39 3.79 -27.24
CA ILE A 60 -15.56 3.82 -26.04
C ILE A 60 -14.44 2.78 -26.10
N VAL A 61 -14.72 1.57 -26.58
CA VAL A 61 -13.71 0.48 -26.65
C VAL A 61 -12.53 0.86 -27.55
N PRO A 62 -12.71 1.47 -28.74
CA PRO A 62 -11.58 1.97 -29.52
C PRO A 62 -10.75 3.06 -28.81
N GLN A 63 -11.40 3.93 -28.01
CA GLN A 63 -10.68 4.94 -27.24
C GLN A 63 -9.82 4.29 -26.15
N ILE A 64 -10.38 3.31 -25.42
CA ILE A 64 -9.63 2.51 -24.45
C ILE A 64 -8.43 1.87 -25.13
N ARG A 65 -8.61 1.27 -26.32
CA ARG A 65 -7.52 0.67 -27.09
C ARG A 65 -6.40 1.65 -27.37
N THR A 66 -6.71 2.80 -27.96
CA THR A 66 -5.71 3.83 -28.29
C THR A 66 -4.94 4.28 -27.05
N ARG A 67 -5.63 4.41 -25.91
CA ARG A 67 -4.97 4.81 -24.67
C ARG A 67 -4.08 3.70 -24.09
N VAL A 68 -4.51 2.43 -24.15
CA VAL A 68 -3.66 1.29 -23.76
C VAL A 68 -2.43 1.18 -24.67
N GLU A 69 -2.58 1.41 -25.97
CA GLU A 69 -1.44 1.46 -26.91
C GLU A 69 -0.45 2.58 -26.52
N SER A 70 -0.95 3.77 -26.16
CA SER A 70 -0.11 4.84 -25.63
C SER A 70 0.63 4.44 -24.35
N LEU A 71 -0.02 3.74 -23.41
CA LEU A 71 0.65 3.26 -22.19
C LEU A 71 1.76 2.25 -22.49
N ILE A 72 1.57 1.37 -23.48
CA ILE A 72 2.60 0.42 -23.94
C ILE A 72 3.80 1.18 -24.50
N ASP A 73 3.57 2.16 -25.36
CA ASP A 73 4.65 2.95 -25.95
C ASP A 73 5.42 3.71 -24.86
N ARG A 74 4.71 4.27 -23.86
CA ARG A 74 5.36 4.87 -22.70
C ARG A 74 6.19 3.85 -21.94
N ALA A 75 5.63 2.71 -21.52
CA ALA A 75 6.34 1.67 -20.78
C ALA A 75 7.64 1.24 -21.48
N ARG A 76 7.62 1.05 -22.81
CA ARG A 76 8.81 0.68 -23.60
C ARG A 76 9.90 1.76 -23.63
N THR A 77 9.57 3.00 -23.32
CA THR A 77 10.54 4.12 -23.26
C THR A 77 11.01 4.42 -21.84
N GLN A 78 10.50 3.71 -20.83
CA GLN A 78 10.78 3.99 -19.42
C GLN A 78 12.12 3.48 -18.91
N ASP A 79 12.99 2.92 -19.76
CA ASP A 79 14.32 2.43 -19.37
C ASP A 79 15.12 3.48 -18.59
N LEU A 80 15.66 3.06 -17.44
CA LEU A 80 16.47 3.93 -16.60
C LEU A 80 17.84 4.19 -17.25
N ARG A 81 18.00 5.39 -17.82
CA ARG A 81 19.27 5.85 -18.39
C ARG A 81 20.03 6.72 -17.39
N ILE A 82 21.10 6.17 -16.82
CA ILE A 82 21.98 6.89 -15.90
C ILE A 82 23.13 7.53 -16.69
N ARG A 83 23.36 8.82 -16.47
CA ARG A 83 24.45 9.56 -17.12
C ARG A 83 25.82 9.05 -16.63
N PRO A 84 26.82 8.90 -17.53
CA PRO A 84 28.20 8.64 -17.13
C PRO A 84 28.69 9.67 -16.09
N GLY A 85 29.45 9.24 -15.09
CA GLY A 85 29.96 10.10 -14.02
C GLY A 85 28.97 10.37 -12.87
N THR A 86 27.73 9.89 -12.94
CA THR A 86 26.78 9.97 -11.81
C THR A 86 27.31 9.16 -10.61
N THR A 87 27.32 9.76 -9.42
CA THR A 87 27.82 9.07 -8.20
C THR A 87 26.98 7.84 -7.86
N GLU A 88 27.58 6.79 -7.30
CA GLU A 88 26.87 5.56 -6.94
C GLU A 88 25.66 5.82 -6.01
N LYS A 89 25.79 6.74 -5.06
CA LYS A 89 24.71 7.16 -4.17
C LYS A 89 23.52 7.72 -4.95
N THR A 90 23.78 8.61 -5.91
CA THR A 90 22.73 9.19 -6.77
C THR A 90 22.14 8.13 -7.69
N GLN A 91 22.95 7.20 -8.21
CA GLN A 91 22.43 6.08 -9.01
C GLN A 91 21.48 5.19 -8.19
N LYS A 92 21.86 4.83 -6.96
CA LYS A 92 21.00 4.06 -6.04
C LYS A 92 19.67 4.76 -5.79
N LEU A 93 19.72 6.08 -5.58
CA LEU A 93 18.53 6.90 -5.39
C LEU A 93 17.61 6.88 -6.61
N MET A 94 18.16 7.13 -7.81
CA MET A 94 17.39 7.10 -9.05
C MET A 94 16.75 5.73 -9.31
N VAL A 95 17.49 4.64 -9.08
CA VAL A 95 16.97 3.28 -9.26
C VAL A 95 15.86 2.99 -8.25
N ASN A 96 16.02 3.35 -6.98
CA ASN A 96 15.00 3.16 -5.97
C ASN A 96 13.71 3.93 -6.29
N ASN A 97 13.83 5.19 -6.71
CA ASN A 97 12.67 5.98 -7.11
C ASN A 97 11.96 5.37 -8.33
N SER A 98 12.73 4.94 -9.33
CA SER A 98 12.21 4.25 -10.52
C SER A 98 11.43 3.00 -10.13
N LEU A 99 12.01 2.18 -9.24
CA LEU A 99 11.38 0.98 -8.69
C LEU A 99 10.07 1.30 -7.98
N LEU A 100 10.03 2.32 -7.10
CA LEU A 100 8.80 2.74 -6.42
C LEU A 100 7.67 3.00 -7.41
N PHE A 101 7.92 3.78 -8.46
CA PHE A 101 6.91 4.03 -9.49
C PHE A 101 6.53 2.75 -10.23
N ASP A 102 7.51 1.92 -10.60
CA ASP A 102 7.27 0.67 -11.32
C ASP A 102 6.40 -0.31 -10.52
N PHE A 103 6.51 -0.31 -9.18
CA PHE A 103 5.60 -1.07 -8.32
C PHE A 103 4.16 -0.63 -8.47
N ILE A 104 3.91 0.68 -8.33
CA ILE A 104 2.56 1.21 -8.40
C ILE A 104 2.01 1.01 -9.82
N ILE A 105 2.82 1.27 -10.85
CA ILE A 105 2.45 1.05 -12.25
C ILE A 105 2.12 -0.42 -12.51
N PHE A 106 2.93 -1.36 -12.02
CA PHE A 106 2.64 -2.79 -12.11
C PHE A 106 1.30 -3.12 -11.46
N SER A 107 1.11 -2.62 -10.23
CA SER A 107 -0.08 -2.85 -9.43
C SER A 107 -1.34 -2.38 -10.16
N ARG A 108 -1.35 -1.12 -10.63
CA ARG A 108 -2.47 -0.52 -11.37
C ARG A 108 -2.67 -1.18 -12.74
N SER A 109 -1.60 -1.58 -13.42
CA SER A 109 -1.71 -2.30 -14.71
C SER A 109 -2.35 -3.68 -14.54
N TRP A 110 -2.11 -4.34 -13.40
CA TRP A 110 -2.78 -5.60 -13.07
C TRP A 110 -4.28 -5.38 -12.87
N ASP A 111 -4.67 -4.38 -12.09
CA ASP A 111 -6.08 -4.10 -11.80
C ASP A 111 -6.83 -3.68 -13.08
N LEU A 112 -6.20 -2.84 -13.91
CA LEU A 112 -6.70 -2.50 -15.25
C LEU A 112 -6.95 -3.76 -16.10
N LYS A 113 -6.05 -4.74 -16.05
CA LYS A 113 -6.21 -5.98 -16.81
C LYS A 113 -7.45 -6.76 -16.36
N GLU A 114 -7.72 -6.83 -15.05
CA GLU A 114 -8.89 -7.52 -14.52
C GLU A 114 -10.18 -6.78 -14.84
N GLU A 115 -10.22 -5.45 -14.69
CA GLU A 115 -11.36 -4.61 -15.11
C GLU A 115 -11.66 -4.75 -16.60
N LEU A 116 -10.62 -4.87 -17.44
CA LEU A 116 -10.80 -5.10 -18.88
C LEU A 116 -11.40 -6.47 -19.19
N LYS A 117 -11.10 -7.52 -18.42
CA LYS A 117 -11.75 -8.83 -18.57
C LYS A 117 -13.23 -8.75 -18.18
N GLU A 118 -13.54 -8.03 -17.12
CA GLU A 118 -14.91 -7.81 -16.69
C GLU A 118 -15.68 -7.02 -17.76
N LEU A 119 -15.06 -5.98 -18.33
CA LEU A 119 -15.64 -5.21 -19.43
C LEU A 119 -15.90 -6.09 -20.66
N ASP A 120 -14.94 -6.95 -21.03
CA ASP A 120 -15.11 -7.92 -22.12
C ASP A 120 -16.32 -8.85 -21.88
N SER A 121 -16.46 -9.35 -20.65
CA SER A 121 -17.60 -10.18 -20.25
C SER A 121 -18.94 -9.43 -20.35
N LEU A 122 -18.99 -8.19 -19.84
CA LEU A 122 -20.18 -7.35 -19.91
C LEU A 122 -20.54 -6.94 -21.34
N LEU A 123 -19.58 -6.80 -22.25
CA LEU A 123 -19.88 -6.50 -23.65
C LEU A 123 -20.63 -7.63 -24.36
N VAL A 124 -20.55 -8.86 -23.85
CA VAL A 124 -21.28 -10.00 -24.40
C VAL A 124 -22.65 -10.17 -23.75
N PHE A 125 -22.76 -9.99 -22.43
CA PHE A 125 -23.95 -10.38 -21.65
C PHE A 125 -24.55 -9.28 -20.77
N GLY A 126 -23.93 -8.10 -20.71
CA GLY A 126 -24.21 -7.07 -19.73
C GLY A 126 -25.20 -5.99 -20.17
N GLU A 127 -25.64 -5.21 -19.20
CA GLU A 127 -26.49 -4.04 -19.40
C GLU A 127 -25.65 -2.83 -19.84
N VAL A 128 -26.20 -2.01 -20.73
CA VAL A 128 -25.50 -0.86 -21.35
C VAL A 128 -24.95 0.12 -20.31
N ASP A 129 -25.68 0.36 -19.22
CA ASP A 129 -25.26 1.33 -18.20
C ASP A 129 -24.08 0.80 -17.38
N LYS A 130 -24.08 -0.50 -17.03
CA LYS A 130 -22.93 -1.16 -16.36
C LYS A 130 -21.68 -1.13 -17.24
N ILE A 131 -21.84 -1.33 -18.55
CA ILE A 131 -20.74 -1.23 -19.52
C ILE A 131 -20.16 0.19 -19.52
N LYS A 132 -21.01 1.23 -19.52
CA LYS A 132 -20.54 2.62 -19.50
C LYS A 132 -19.81 2.96 -18.20
N ASP A 133 -20.37 2.57 -17.06
CA ASP A 133 -19.78 2.85 -15.75
C ASP A 133 -18.41 2.17 -15.62
N LEU A 134 -18.32 0.89 -15.98
CA LEU A 134 -17.05 0.16 -15.96
C LEU A 134 -16.05 0.74 -16.97
N ALA A 135 -16.49 1.09 -18.18
CA ALA A 135 -15.60 1.69 -19.17
C ALA A 135 -15.07 3.06 -18.74
N LYS A 136 -15.85 3.83 -17.98
CA LYS A 136 -15.40 5.09 -17.36
C LYS A 136 -14.32 4.81 -16.31
N ASN A 137 -14.53 3.83 -15.43
CA ASN A 137 -13.53 3.42 -14.43
C ASN A 137 -12.23 2.98 -15.11
N VAL A 138 -12.31 2.18 -16.17
CA VAL A 138 -11.15 1.75 -16.98
C VAL A 138 -10.38 2.95 -17.54
N LEU A 139 -11.07 3.98 -18.05
CA LEU A 139 -10.42 5.19 -18.56
C LEU A 139 -9.74 6.01 -17.45
N GLU A 140 -10.38 6.14 -16.28
CA GLU A 140 -9.79 6.79 -15.10
C GLU A 140 -8.54 6.03 -14.61
N HIS A 141 -8.58 4.70 -14.69
CA HIS A 141 -7.46 3.83 -14.34
C HIS A 141 -6.27 4.02 -15.28
N ILE A 142 -6.53 4.02 -16.59
CA ILE A 142 -5.55 4.32 -17.63
C ILE A 142 -4.92 5.69 -17.41
N GLN A 143 -5.72 6.71 -17.12
CA GLN A 143 -5.22 8.05 -16.84
C GLN A 143 -4.29 8.06 -15.62
N THR A 144 -4.65 7.34 -14.55
CA THR A 144 -3.82 7.24 -13.34
C THR A 144 -2.46 6.60 -13.66
N ILE A 145 -2.42 5.55 -14.48
CA ILE A 145 -1.16 4.93 -14.93
C ILE A 145 -0.33 5.90 -15.77
N ASP A 146 -0.98 6.67 -16.65
CA ASP A 146 -0.32 7.68 -17.48
C ASP A 146 0.32 8.78 -16.62
N GLU A 147 -0.39 9.26 -15.60
CA GLU A 147 0.13 10.23 -14.63
C GLU A 147 1.33 9.68 -13.87
N LEU A 148 1.29 8.41 -13.44
CA LEU A 148 2.42 7.75 -12.78
C LEU A 148 3.66 7.68 -13.67
N PHE A 149 3.51 7.36 -14.96
CA PHE A 149 4.65 7.42 -15.90
C PHE A 149 5.22 8.84 -15.99
N THR A 150 4.39 9.87 -15.98
CA THR A 150 4.84 11.27 -16.05
C THR A 150 5.61 11.65 -14.78
N GLN A 151 5.10 11.27 -13.62
CA GLN A 151 5.78 11.48 -12.34
C GLN A 151 7.10 10.72 -12.26
N LYS A 152 7.15 9.48 -12.77
CA LYS A 152 8.38 8.70 -12.89
C LYS A 152 9.44 9.44 -13.72
N ASP A 153 9.06 10.01 -14.86
CA ASP A 153 9.97 10.79 -15.71
C ASP A 153 10.48 12.07 -15.01
N HIS A 154 9.62 12.72 -14.22
CA HIS A 154 10.04 13.84 -13.38
C HIS A 154 10.99 13.41 -12.26
N ALA A 155 10.75 12.29 -11.59
CA ALA A 155 11.62 11.78 -10.53
C ALA A 155 12.98 11.27 -11.05
N LYS A 156 13.09 10.95 -12.34
CA LYS A 156 14.38 10.67 -13.00
C LYS A 156 15.21 11.93 -13.25
N THR A 157 14.57 13.09 -13.38
CA THR A 157 15.23 14.35 -13.75
C THR A 157 15.45 15.28 -12.55
N ASN A 158 14.53 15.28 -11.59
CA ASN A 158 14.66 15.96 -10.31
C ASN A 158 15.18 14.98 -9.25
N ILE A 159 16.35 15.26 -8.67
CA ILE A 159 16.95 14.42 -7.63
C ILE A 159 16.18 14.60 -6.32
N GLN A 160 15.00 13.99 -6.22
CA GLN A 160 14.23 13.83 -5.00
C GLN A 160 14.74 12.64 -4.20
N SER A 161 14.69 12.73 -2.88
CA SER A 161 14.95 11.59 -2.00
C SER A 161 13.88 10.50 -2.19
N SER A 162 14.22 9.23 -1.91
CA SER A 162 13.24 8.14 -2.05
C SER A 162 12.12 8.26 -1.04
N GLU A 163 12.38 8.92 0.09
CA GLU A 163 11.43 9.24 1.12
C GLU A 163 10.39 10.27 0.66
N GLU A 164 10.83 11.31 -0.06
CA GLU A 164 9.91 12.29 -0.65
C GLU A 164 9.03 11.65 -1.73
N VAL A 165 9.62 10.81 -2.60
CA VAL A 165 8.85 10.07 -3.61
C VAL A 165 7.88 9.10 -2.95
N ALA A 166 8.31 8.36 -1.93
CA ALA A 166 7.44 7.46 -1.17
C ALA A 166 6.30 8.22 -0.49
N ALA A 167 6.55 9.40 0.08
CA ALA A 167 5.50 10.22 0.70
C ALA A 167 4.44 10.68 -0.32
N ILE A 168 4.86 11.12 -1.51
CA ILE A 168 3.95 11.50 -2.61
C ILE A 168 3.10 10.29 -3.04
N LEU A 169 3.72 9.11 -3.15
CA LEU A 169 3.02 7.90 -3.56
C LEU A 169 2.08 7.39 -2.47
N ILE A 170 2.49 7.43 -1.20
CA ILE A 170 1.65 7.02 -0.05
C ILE A 170 0.36 7.86 0.01
N GLU A 171 0.42 9.16 -0.27
CA GLU A 171 -0.76 10.02 -0.23
C GLU A 171 -1.89 9.55 -1.16
N ARG A 172 -1.55 8.91 -2.29
CA ARG A 172 -2.52 8.49 -3.32
C ARG A 172 -2.63 6.97 -3.49
N PHE A 173 -1.61 6.21 -3.09
CA PHE A 173 -1.42 4.79 -3.38
C PHE A 173 -0.93 4.03 -2.14
N ASP A 174 -1.43 4.39 -0.96
CA ASP A 174 -1.05 3.77 0.32
C ASP A 174 -1.20 2.24 0.28
N GLN A 175 -2.27 1.75 -0.35
CA GLN A 175 -2.51 0.31 -0.53
C GLN A 175 -1.40 -0.35 -1.35
N GLU A 176 -1.07 0.21 -2.51
CA GLU A 176 -0.02 -0.32 -3.37
C GLU A 176 1.37 -0.22 -2.73
N MET A 177 1.60 0.82 -1.92
CA MET A 177 2.81 0.96 -1.12
C MET A 177 2.89 -0.10 -0.02
N ALA A 178 1.78 -0.43 0.64
CA ALA A 178 1.72 -1.53 1.61
C ALA A 178 2.03 -2.89 0.95
N ILE A 179 1.51 -3.15 -0.27
CA ILE A 179 1.83 -4.36 -1.04
C ILE A 179 3.33 -4.41 -1.38
N ALA A 180 3.89 -3.29 -1.82
CA ALA A 180 5.33 -3.21 -2.09
C ALA A 180 6.14 -3.47 -0.80
N GLU A 181 5.69 -3.00 0.36
CA GLU A 181 6.32 -3.32 1.64
C GLU A 181 6.27 -4.82 1.95
N GLN A 182 5.11 -5.46 1.79
CA GLN A 182 4.91 -6.89 2.04
C GLN A 182 5.69 -7.79 1.08
N ALA A 183 5.87 -7.35 -0.16
CA ALA A 183 6.74 -8.01 -1.12
C ALA A 183 8.23 -7.85 -0.76
N GLY A 184 8.56 -7.13 0.32
CA GLY A 184 9.92 -6.78 0.72
C GLY A 184 10.53 -5.69 -0.15
N ALA A 185 9.81 -5.16 -1.14
CA ALA A 185 10.34 -4.20 -2.10
C ALA A 185 10.69 -2.84 -1.51
N LEU A 186 9.99 -2.43 -0.44
CA LEU A 186 10.32 -1.20 0.30
C LEU A 186 11.36 -1.40 1.40
N LYS A 187 11.83 -2.64 1.62
CA LYS A 187 12.79 -2.95 2.69
C LYS A 187 14.11 -2.23 2.44
N GLY A 188 14.42 -1.27 3.30
CA GLY A 188 15.57 -0.39 3.12
C GLY A 188 15.34 0.78 2.17
N ILE A 189 14.10 1.10 1.79
CA ILE A 189 13.72 2.39 1.18
C ILE A 189 13.11 3.29 2.26
N LEU A 190 12.23 2.74 3.09
CA LEU A 190 11.61 3.44 4.21
C LEU A 190 12.66 3.79 5.27
N LYS A 191 12.93 5.09 5.39
CA LYS A 191 13.84 5.65 6.36
C LYS A 191 13.02 6.46 7.35
N LEU A 192 13.02 6.03 8.60
CA LEU A 192 12.43 6.81 9.69
C LEU A 192 13.57 7.26 10.59
N GLU A 193 13.87 8.56 10.56
CA GLU A 193 14.88 9.16 11.43
C GLU A 193 14.22 10.17 12.35
N LYS A 194 14.58 10.12 13.63
CA LYS A 194 14.13 11.07 14.62
C LYS A 194 14.56 12.50 14.23
N PRO A 195 13.62 13.43 13.98
CA PRO A 195 13.98 14.79 13.61
C PRO A 195 14.63 15.52 14.79
N LYS A 196 15.63 16.36 14.49
CA LYS A 196 16.40 17.09 15.52
C LYS A 196 15.56 18.17 16.22
N PHE A 197 14.62 18.80 15.50
CA PHE A 197 13.88 19.97 15.97
C PHE A 197 12.36 19.73 16.00
N LEU A 198 11.66 20.01 14.89
CA LEU A 198 10.20 19.91 14.75
C LEU A 198 9.78 18.59 14.08
N GLY A 199 8.54 18.15 14.33
CA GLY A 199 7.96 16.95 13.68
C GLY A 199 8.22 15.63 14.40
N LYS A 200 8.56 15.66 15.70
CA LYS A 200 8.78 14.44 16.49
C LYS A 200 7.51 13.61 16.65
N ASP A 201 6.34 14.25 16.67
CA ASP A 201 5.06 13.56 16.84
C ASP A 201 4.79 12.63 15.66
N LYS A 202 4.87 13.16 14.43
CA LYS A 202 4.78 12.35 13.20
C LYS A 202 5.79 11.19 13.14
N TYR A 203 7.00 11.39 13.70
CA TYR A 203 7.97 10.31 13.83
C TYR A 203 7.49 9.21 14.78
N TYR A 204 6.94 9.58 15.94
CA TYR A 204 6.43 8.62 16.91
C TYR A 204 5.15 7.93 16.42
N ASP A 205 4.28 8.62 15.68
CA ASP A 205 3.11 8.04 15.03
C ASP A 205 3.51 6.93 14.05
N GLN A 206 4.47 7.23 13.16
CA GLN A 206 4.97 6.25 12.19
C GLN A 206 5.70 5.09 12.87
N LEU A 207 6.46 5.37 13.93
CA LEU A 207 7.12 4.34 14.73
C LEU A 207 6.10 3.44 15.45
N GLY A 208 5.00 4.02 15.95
CA GLY A 208 3.88 3.33 16.55
C GLY A 208 3.25 2.32 15.59
N ASN A 209 3.09 2.69 14.31
CA ASN A 209 2.56 1.78 13.29
C ASN A 209 3.46 0.56 13.06
N PHE A 210 4.78 0.75 12.99
CA PHE A 210 5.70 -0.38 12.89
C PHE A 210 5.62 -1.28 14.13
N ILE A 211 5.52 -0.68 15.32
CA ILE A 211 5.43 -1.41 16.59
C ILE A 211 4.13 -2.21 16.67
N LEU A 212 2.99 -1.61 16.35
CA LEU A 212 1.69 -2.28 16.37
C LEU A 212 1.66 -3.44 15.37
N LYS A 213 2.16 -3.23 14.15
CA LYS A 213 2.29 -4.27 13.14
C LYS A 213 3.16 -5.43 13.63
N ILE A 214 4.32 -5.13 14.21
CA ILE A 214 5.18 -6.16 14.80
C ILE A 214 4.46 -6.88 15.95
N ALA A 215 3.80 -6.15 16.85
CA ALA A 215 3.08 -6.73 17.99
C ALA A 215 1.97 -7.68 17.55
N MET A 216 1.29 -7.39 16.44
CA MET A 216 0.24 -8.25 15.89
C MET A 216 0.76 -9.51 15.21
N THR A 217 2.04 -9.56 14.84
CA THR A 217 2.66 -10.84 14.40
C THR A 217 2.88 -11.84 15.53
N PHE A 218 2.75 -11.39 16.79
CA PHE A 218 2.75 -12.29 17.93
C PHE A 218 1.33 -12.86 18.09
N ASP A 219 1.27 -14.19 18.04
CA ASP A 219 0.06 -15.01 17.88
C ASP A 219 -1.20 -14.46 18.58
N LEU A 220 -2.21 -14.13 17.76
CA LEU A 220 -3.53 -13.67 18.18
C LEU A 220 -4.28 -14.71 19.04
N GLU A 221 -3.87 -15.97 19.11
CA GLU A 221 -4.52 -16.91 20.02
C GLU A 221 -4.11 -16.70 21.49
N SER A 222 -3.07 -15.91 21.75
CA SER A 222 -2.48 -15.74 23.08
C SER A 222 -2.46 -14.28 23.53
N HIS A 223 -3.59 -13.57 23.42
CA HIS A 223 -3.75 -12.16 23.79
C HIS A 223 -3.22 -11.81 25.20
N ASP A 224 -3.11 -12.80 26.08
CA ASP A 224 -2.60 -12.65 27.44
C ASP A 224 -1.07 -12.74 27.56
N THR A 225 -0.35 -13.17 26.52
CA THR A 225 1.11 -13.36 26.58
C THR A 225 1.82 -12.01 26.53
N PRO A 226 2.53 -11.61 27.61
CA PRO A 226 3.29 -10.37 27.59
C PRO A 226 4.49 -10.48 26.64
N ILE A 227 4.63 -9.48 25.76
CA ILE A 227 5.73 -9.36 24.80
C ILE A 227 6.75 -8.37 25.35
N ALA A 228 7.99 -8.81 25.53
CA ALA A 228 9.05 -7.90 25.96
C ALA A 228 9.31 -6.82 24.90
N ILE A 229 9.39 -5.54 25.28
CA ILE A 229 9.69 -4.44 24.34
C ILE A 229 11.04 -4.66 23.63
N ARG A 230 11.99 -5.34 24.28
CA ARG A 230 13.27 -5.69 23.66
C ARG A 230 13.10 -6.62 22.44
N ALA A 231 12.11 -7.52 22.47
CA ALA A 231 11.80 -8.38 21.32
C ALA A 231 11.24 -7.56 20.15
N ILE A 232 10.31 -6.63 20.44
CA ILE A 232 9.79 -5.67 19.45
C ILE A 232 10.94 -4.88 18.83
N ASN A 233 11.83 -4.30 19.64
CA ASN A 233 12.98 -3.52 19.15
C ASN A 233 13.94 -4.39 18.31
N ALA A 234 14.15 -5.66 18.67
CA ALA A 234 14.99 -6.57 17.89
C ALA A 234 14.40 -6.87 16.52
N ILE A 235 13.09 -7.15 16.45
CA ILE A 235 12.38 -7.38 15.19
C ILE A 235 12.37 -6.10 14.35
N LEU A 236 12.09 -4.95 14.96
CA LEU A 236 12.11 -3.65 14.28
C LEU A 236 13.47 -3.40 13.61
N ASN A 237 14.58 -3.58 14.33
CA ASN A 237 15.91 -3.38 13.77
C ASN A 237 16.27 -4.40 12.68
N ARG A 238 15.74 -5.63 12.75
CA ARG A 238 15.98 -6.68 11.76
C ARG A 238 15.18 -6.46 10.48
N GLU A 239 13.89 -6.17 10.61
CA GLU A 239 12.96 -6.01 9.48
C GLU A 239 13.03 -4.62 8.86
N TYR A 240 13.31 -3.59 9.65
CA TYR A 240 13.32 -2.20 9.25
C TYR A 240 14.66 -1.51 9.58
N PRO A 241 15.79 -1.95 8.99
CA PRO A 241 17.13 -1.49 9.37
C PRO A 241 17.43 0.00 9.07
N ARG A 242 16.51 0.71 8.42
CA ARG A 242 16.58 2.16 8.18
C ARG A 242 15.63 2.99 9.05
N VAL A 243 14.83 2.34 9.89
CA VAL A 243 14.11 2.96 11.00
C VAL A 243 15.12 3.10 12.15
N LYS A 244 15.64 4.30 12.35
CA LYS A 244 16.58 4.60 13.44
C LYS A 244 15.79 4.95 14.69
N ALA A 245 15.36 3.92 15.40
CA ALA A 245 14.76 4.03 16.73
C ALA A 245 15.66 3.34 17.76
N ASP A 246 15.98 4.05 18.85
CA ASP A 246 16.57 3.40 20.02
C ASP A 246 15.46 2.81 20.92
N LEU A 247 15.85 2.07 21.96
CA LEU A 247 14.87 1.46 22.87
C LEU A 247 13.97 2.51 23.55
N ARG A 248 14.47 3.73 23.79
CA ARG A 248 13.67 4.80 24.42
C ARG A 248 12.64 5.35 23.45
N ASP A 249 12.97 5.44 22.17
CA ASP A 249 12.03 5.82 21.13
C ASP A 249 10.92 4.78 20.97
N VAL A 250 11.26 3.49 21.04
CA VAL A 250 10.28 2.40 21.02
C VAL A 250 9.36 2.47 22.24
N ILE A 251 9.91 2.65 23.45
CA ILE A 251 9.10 2.81 24.67
C ILE A 251 8.15 4.00 24.52
N LYS A 252 8.64 5.15 24.06
CA LYS A 252 7.79 6.34 23.89
C LYS A 252 6.68 6.14 22.86
N ALA A 253 6.95 5.47 21.75
CA ALA A 253 5.90 5.14 20.79
C ALA A 253 4.87 4.16 21.38
N VAL A 254 5.31 3.20 22.20
CA VAL A 254 4.41 2.30 22.94
C VAL A 254 3.56 3.06 23.98
N GLU A 255 4.13 4.02 24.71
CA GLU A 255 3.38 4.88 25.64
C GLU A 255 2.22 5.59 24.92
N ILE A 256 2.46 6.13 23.72
CA ILE A 256 1.41 6.75 22.90
C ILE A 256 0.33 5.73 22.52
N LEU A 257 0.71 4.51 22.16
CA LEU A 257 -0.24 3.44 21.84
C LEU A 257 -1.07 3.01 23.07
N ASP A 258 -0.44 2.98 24.24
CA ASP A 258 -1.07 2.67 25.54
C ASP A 258 -2.06 3.75 25.98
N GLU A 259 -1.66 5.03 25.88
CA GLU A 259 -2.53 6.18 26.16
C GLU A 259 -3.81 6.19 25.30
N ASN A 260 -3.72 5.62 24.09
CA ASN A 260 -4.86 5.49 23.18
C ASN A 260 -5.59 4.12 23.29
N GLY A 261 -5.15 3.24 24.20
CA GLY A 261 -5.79 1.94 24.48
C GLY A 261 -5.59 0.89 23.39
N LEU A 262 -4.56 1.04 22.56
CA LEU A 262 -4.24 0.11 21.47
C LEU A 262 -3.33 -1.04 21.92
N LEU A 263 -2.50 -0.77 22.91
CA LEU A 263 -1.66 -1.73 23.62
C LEU A 263 -1.81 -1.48 25.12
N ILE A 264 -1.33 -2.41 25.93
CA ILE A 264 -1.16 -2.22 27.38
C ILE A 264 0.33 -2.24 27.67
N LEU A 265 0.85 -1.14 28.20
CA LEU A 265 2.23 -1.04 28.66
C LEU A 265 2.33 -1.41 30.14
N ASN A 266 3.12 -2.44 30.44
CA ASN A 266 3.41 -2.86 31.81
C ASN A 266 4.91 -2.72 32.11
N GLN A 267 5.22 -2.46 33.38
CA GLN A 267 6.58 -2.48 33.90
C GLN A 267 6.63 -3.39 35.13
N ASP A 268 7.62 -4.29 35.19
CA ASP A 268 7.82 -5.13 36.37
C ASP A 268 8.60 -4.41 37.50
N GLN A 269 8.81 -5.14 38.60
CA GLN A 269 9.57 -4.64 39.76
C GLN A 269 11.06 -4.39 39.47
N GLU A 270 11.61 -4.98 38.39
CA GLU A 270 13.00 -4.81 37.96
C GLU A 270 13.15 -3.68 36.92
N GLY A 271 12.05 -3.04 36.54
CA GLY A 271 12.02 -1.94 35.58
C GLY A 271 12.00 -2.38 34.11
N LEU A 272 11.77 -3.67 33.84
CA LEU A 272 11.60 -4.23 32.50
C LEU A 272 10.20 -3.94 31.97
N TYR A 273 10.14 -3.48 30.71
CA TYR A 273 8.91 -3.15 30.03
C TYR A 273 8.41 -4.30 29.16
N TRP A 274 7.11 -4.55 29.25
CA TRP A 274 6.36 -5.52 28.46
C TRP A 274 5.14 -4.84 27.88
N ILE A 275 4.73 -5.28 26.70
CA ILE A 275 3.44 -4.91 26.12
C ILE A 275 2.53 -6.13 26.10
N GLN A 276 1.24 -5.88 26.22
CA GLN A 276 0.21 -6.83 25.85
C GLN A 276 -0.66 -6.17 24.79
N LEU A 277 -1.21 -6.97 23.87
CA LEU A 277 -2.34 -6.49 23.08
C LEU A 277 -3.50 -6.24 24.05
N SER A 278 -4.35 -5.27 23.76
CA SER A 278 -5.56 -5.07 24.56
C SER A 278 -6.39 -6.36 24.59
N PRO A 279 -7.26 -6.60 25.59
CA PRO A 279 -8.10 -7.80 25.65
C PRO A 279 -8.88 -8.00 24.35
N SER A 280 -9.19 -9.25 23.98
CA SER A 280 -9.91 -9.56 22.72
C SER A 280 -11.29 -8.90 22.64
N GLU A 281 -11.94 -8.72 23.79
CA GLU A 281 -13.23 -8.04 23.95
C GLU A 281 -13.11 -6.51 23.99
N SER A 282 -11.90 -5.96 24.04
CA SER A 282 -11.70 -4.52 24.03
C SER A 282 -12.19 -3.92 22.72
N ALA A 283 -12.70 -2.69 22.79
CA ALA A 283 -13.15 -1.97 21.62
C ALA A 283 -12.06 -1.85 20.54
N SER A 284 -10.81 -1.64 20.97
CA SER A 284 -9.64 -1.59 20.10
C SER A 284 -9.42 -2.91 19.36
N ASN A 285 -9.43 -4.06 20.05
CA ASN A 285 -9.22 -5.34 19.38
C ASN A 285 -10.38 -5.72 18.46
N ILE A 286 -11.63 -5.39 18.84
CA ILE A 286 -12.77 -5.60 17.97
C ILE A 286 -12.55 -4.82 16.66
N ILE A 287 -12.17 -3.54 16.74
CA ILE A 287 -11.84 -2.73 15.57
C ILE A 287 -10.66 -3.32 14.79
N LEU A 288 -9.58 -3.71 15.45
CA LEU A 288 -8.40 -4.30 14.79
C LEU A 288 -8.78 -5.57 14.02
N ARG A 289 -9.57 -6.48 14.61
CA ARG A 289 -10.05 -7.72 13.96
C ARG A 289 -11.00 -7.43 12.80
N MET A 290 -11.90 -6.46 12.96
CA MET A 290 -12.76 -6.03 11.85
C MET A 290 -11.96 -5.42 10.70
N ALA A 291 -10.90 -4.68 11.02
CA ALA A 291 -10.03 -4.04 10.03
C ALA A 291 -9.02 -5.01 9.41
N GLU A 292 -8.64 -6.09 10.09
CA GLU A 292 -7.72 -7.12 9.61
C GLU A 292 -8.17 -7.70 8.25
N ALA A 293 -9.46 -7.96 8.09
CA ALA A 293 -10.01 -8.57 6.88
C ALA A 293 -9.92 -7.67 5.62
N LYS A 294 -9.96 -6.34 5.77
CA LYS A 294 -10.10 -5.42 4.61
C LYS A 294 -9.19 -4.20 4.63
N GLY A 295 -8.42 -4.01 5.70
CA GLY A 295 -7.49 -2.88 5.88
C GLY A 295 -8.16 -1.51 6.08
N TYR A 296 -9.49 -1.43 6.15
CA TYR A 296 -10.23 -0.20 6.43
C TYR A 296 -11.55 -0.50 7.14
N LEU A 297 -12.21 0.52 7.70
CA LEU A 297 -13.56 0.42 8.24
C LEU A 297 -14.35 1.68 7.94
N THR A 298 -15.65 1.55 7.71
CA THR A 298 -16.58 2.67 7.83
C THR A 298 -17.23 2.68 9.20
N ILE A 299 -17.76 3.84 9.60
CA ILE A 299 -18.50 3.96 10.87
C ILE A 299 -19.74 3.06 10.84
N GLU A 300 -20.43 2.98 9.71
CA GLU A 300 -21.63 2.15 9.51
C GLU A 300 -21.33 0.67 9.72
N GLU A 301 -20.19 0.18 9.22
CA GLU A 301 -19.77 -1.21 9.40
C GLU A 301 -19.47 -1.51 10.88
N VAL A 302 -18.79 -0.59 11.57
CA VAL A 302 -18.54 -0.73 13.02
C VAL A 302 -19.84 -0.75 13.80
N ILE A 303 -20.79 0.15 13.50
CA ILE A 303 -22.12 0.15 14.14
C ILE A 303 -22.85 -1.16 13.88
N MET A 304 -22.83 -1.66 12.65
CA MET A 304 -23.56 -2.86 12.26
C MET A 304 -23.03 -4.11 12.97
N GLU A 305 -21.72 -4.28 13.02
CA GLU A 305 -21.09 -5.46 13.64
C GLU A 305 -21.15 -5.42 15.17
N THR A 306 -20.93 -4.25 15.77
CA THR A 306 -20.76 -4.11 17.22
C THR A 306 -22.04 -3.69 17.95
N SER A 307 -23.06 -3.26 17.21
CA SER A 307 -24.26 -2.60 17.74
C SER A 307 -23.96 -1.36 18.60
N TRP A 308 -22.80 -0.73 18.41
CA TRP A 308 -22.46 0.50 19.14
C TRP A 308 -23.25 1.70 18.61
N SER A 309 -23.49 2.67 19.50
CA SER A 309 -23.99 3.97 19.06
C SER A 309 -23.00 4.64 18.10
N LEU A 310 -23.51 5.45 17.16
CA LEU A 310 -22.71 6.27 16.24
C LEU A 310 -21.59 7.02 16.96
N LYS A 311 -21.91 7.63 18.10
CA LYS A 311 -20.96 8.38 18.92
C LYS A 311 -19.81 7.49 19.40
N LYS A 312 -20.13 6.33 19.98
CA LYS A 312 -19.12 5.38 20.48
C LYS A 312 -18.26 4.84 19.34
N ALA A 313 -18.84 4.42 18.23
CA ALA A 313 -18.09 3.94 17.06
C ALA A 313 -17.11 4.99 16.54
N ALA A 314 -17.57 6.24 16.39
CA ALA A 314 -16.71 7.34 15.98
C ALA A 314 -15.60 7.64 17.00
N GLU A 315 -15.91 7.65 18.30
CA GLU A 315 -14.92 7.87 19.37
C GLU A 315 -13.83 6.80 19.38
N GLU A 316 -14.20 5.53 19.25
CA GLU A 316 -13.24 4.40 19.23
C GLU A 316 -12.36 4.42 17.97
N LEU A 317 -12.93 4.69 16.79
CA LEU A 317 -12.16 4.83 15.55
C LEU A 317 -11.20 6.04 15.60
N GLU A 318 -11.60 7.14 16.24
CA GLU A 318 -10.77 8.33 16.36
C GLU A 318 -9.56 8.11 17.28
N LYS A 319 -9.58 7.14 18.20
CA LYS A 319 -8.39 6.76 19.00
C LYS A 319 -7.27 6.25 18.09
N PHE A 320 -7.60 5.45 17.08
CA PHE A 320 -6.62 4.98 16.10
C PHE A 320 -6.06 6.10 15.26
N VAL A 321 -6.90 7.08 14.89
CA VAL A 321 -6.43 8.28 14.17
C VAL A 321 -5.47 9.09 15.02
N LYS A 322 -5.79 9.32 16.28
CA LYS A 322 -4.94 10.05 17.23
C LYS A 322 -3.63 9.33 17.54
N ALA A 323 -3.65 8.00 17.58
CA ALA A 323 -2.47 7.17 17.75
C ALA A 323 -1.62 7.05 16.47
N GLY A 324 -2.07 7.61 15.34
CA GLY A 324 -1.42 7.48 14.04
C GLY A 324 -1.62 6.13 13.34
N CYS A 325 -2.41 5.23 13.93
CA CYS A 325 -2.69 3.87 13.46
C CYS A 325 -3.82 3.77 12.44
N ALA A 326 -4.63 4.82 12.31
CA ALA A 326 -5.62 4.92 11.26
C ALA A 326 -5.60 6.28 10.54
N ILE A 327 -5.94 6.27 9.26
CA ILE A 327 -6.11 7.48 8.45
C ILE A 327 -7.60 7.67 8.19
N LYS A 328 -8.11 8.83 8.60
CA LYS A 328 -9.49 9.23 8.33
C LYS A 328 -9.57 9.90 6.97
N ASP A 329 -10.24 9.24 6.03
CA ASP A 329 -10.55 9.74 4.70
C ASP A 329 -12.03 10.11 4.64
N THR A 330 -12.32 11.33 4.18
CA THR A 330 -13.68 11.88 4.13
C THR A 330 -14.04 12.13 2.67
N SER A 331 -14.91 11.28 2.12
CA SER A 331 -15.38 11.41 0.74
C SER A 331 -16.87 11.72 0.70
N TYR A 332 -17.25 12.68 -0.14
CA TYR A 332 -18.65 13.02 -0.39
C TYR A 332 -19.43 11.88 -1.06
N SER A 333 -18.76 11.00 -1.82
CA SER A 333 -19.42 9.92 -2.57
C SER A 333 -19.43 8.58 -1.83
N THR A 334 -18.49 8.34 -0.92
CA THR A 334 -18.29 7.03 -0.27
C THR A 334 -18.36 7.07 1.26
N GLY A 335 -18.59 8.23 1.87
CA GLY A 335 -18.66 8.40 3.33
C GLY A 335 -17.29 8.53 3.99
N ILE A 336 -17.25 8.37 5.32
CA ILE A 336 -16.01 8.43 6.11
C ILE A 336 -15.41 7.03 6.21
N LYS A 337 -14.17 6.88 5.78
CA LYS A 337 -13.38 5.65 5.89
C LYS A 337 -12.21 5.84 6.82
N TYR A 338 -11.92 4.82 7.61
CA TYR A 338 -10.79 4.74 8.52
C TYR A 338 -9.89 3.62 8.01
N TYR A 339 -8.78 3.97 7.36
CA TYR A 339 -7.81 3.00 6.85
C TYR A 339 -6.81 2.64 7.95
N PHE A 340 -6.45 1.37 8.07
CA PHE A 340 -5.51 0.86 9.09
C PHE A 340 -4.26 0.30 8.40
N PRO A 341 -3.23 1.12 8.13
CA PRO A 341 -2.09 0.74 7.29
C PRO A 341 -1.27 -0.42 7.86
N GLY A 342 -1.33 -0.62 9.19
CA GLY A 342 -0.62 -1.70 9.88
C GLY A 342 -1.26 -3.08 9.76
N LEU A 343 -2.52 -3.19 9.33
CA LEU A 343 -3.36 -4.40 9.50
C LEU A 343 -3.79 -5.08 8.21
N SER A 344 -3.36 -4.57 7.06
CA SER A 344 -3.75 -5.11 5.78
C SER A 344 -3.09 -6.49 5.54
N GLU A 345 -3.56 -7.54 6.22
CA GLU A 345 -3.17 -8.92 5.97
C GLU A 345 -4.16 -9.62 5.03
N ASN A 346 -3.62 -10.03 3.88
CA ASN A 346 -3.81 -11.34 3.24
C ASN A 346 -5.17 -12.04 3.44
N GLU A 347 -6.07 -11.97 2.45
CA GLU A 347 -6.99 -13.08 2.20
C GLU A 347 -6.16 -14.28 1.72
N THR A 348 -5.82 -15.18 2.65
CA THR A 348 -5.45 -16.56 2.38
C THR A 348 -6.49 -17.45 3.07
N GLU A 349 -7.21 -18.22 2.25
CA GLU A 349 -7.91 -19.47 2.55
C GLU A 349 -9.13 -19.47 3.49
N THR A 350 -10.31 -19.71 2.92
CA THR A 350 -11.08 -20.96 3.18
C THR A 350 -12.19 -21.18 2.14
N GLN A 351 -11.93 -22.05 1.15
CA GLN A 351 -12.69 -23.27 0.78
C GLN A 351 -12.28 -23.80 -0.59
#